data_AF-Q0S054-F1
#
_entry.id   AF-Q0S054-F1
#
_cell.length_a   1.000
_cell.length_b   1.000
_cell.length_c   1.000
_cell.angle_alpha   90.00
_cell.angle_beta   90.00
_cell.angle_gamma   90.00
#
_symmetry.space_group_name_H-M   'P 1'
#
loop_
_entity.id
_entity.type
_entity.pdbx_description
1 polymer ?
#
loop_
_entity_poly.entity_id
_entity_poly.type
_entity_poly.pdbx_seq_one_letter_code
_entity_poly.pdbx_strand_id
1 'polypeptide(L)'
;MNKSTLGGWTVDIHRPHPKMTVYDVSLSGYHEFFSVAVGAKSLVITSLEPGEDAYPEPQVFVFSKPYGWRDDLEGDEALMQVWQAVGVQR
;
A
#
# COMPACT_ATOMS: atom_id res chain seq x y z
N MET A 1 4.70 -1.50 15.40
CA MET A 1 5.16 -0.62 14.31
C MET A 1 6.42 -1.26 13.77
N ASN A 2 6.41 -1.74 12.53
CA ASN A 2 7.55 -2.42 11.92
C ASN A 2 8.02 -1.53 10.77
N LYS A 3 9.27 -1.05 10.82
CA LYS A 3 9.82 -0.01 9.93
C LYS A 3 10.91 -0.65 9.08
N SER A 4 10.73 -0.67 7.76
CA SER A 4 11.78 -1.13 6.82
C SER A 4 12.36 0.04 6.03
N THR A 5 13.64 -0.09 5.65
CA THR A 5 14.33 0.90 4.81
C THR A 5 14.95 0.19 3.60
N LEU A 6 14.60 0.62 2.38
CA LEU A 6 15.12 0.05 1.13
C LEU A 6 15.27 1.12 0.07
N GLY A 7 16.47 1.25 -0.52
CA GLY A 7 16.72 2.21 -1.60
C GLY A 7 16.42 3.69 -1.25
N GLY A 8 16.39 4.04 0.04
CA GLY A 8 16.00 5.36 0.54
C GLY A 8 14.52 5.49 0.95
N TRP A 9 13.69 4.50 0.63
CA TRP A 9 12.29 4.45 1.04
C TRP A 9 12.17 4.09 2.52
N THR A 10 11.25 4.75 3.22
CA THR A 10 10.76 4.38 4.54
C THR A 10 9.35 3.85 4.41
N VAL A 11 9.08 2.67 4.96
CA VAL A 11 7.76 2.06 4.97
C VAL A 11 7.34 1.76 6.40
N ASP A 12 6.25 2.40 6.84
CA ASP A 12 5.60 2.12 8.12
C ASP A 12 4.29 1.34 7.87
N ILE A 13 4.17 0.19 8.53
CA ILE A 13 3.05 -0.74 8.32
C ILE A 13 2.10 -0.72 9.52
N HIS A 14 0.84 -0.41 9.25
CA HIS A 14 -0.26 -0.43 10.22
C HIS A 14 -1.29 -1.49 9.84
N ARG A 15 -1.71 -2.32 10.80
CA ARG A 15 -2.70 -3.39 10.58
C ARG A 15 -3.90 -3.19 11.51
N PRO A 16 -4.84 -2.29 11.17
CA PRO A 16 -6.01 -2.01 12.03
C PRO A 16 -7.01 -3.18 12.09
N HIS A 17 -6.96 -4.11 11.13
CA HIS A 17 -7.80 -5.30 11.07
C HIS A 17 -7.04 -6.47 10.44
N PRO A 18 -7.31 -7.76 10.76
CA PRO A 18 -6.60 -8.92 10.19
C PRO A 18 -6.68 -9.06 8.66
N LYS A 19 -7.58 -8.31 8.02
CA LYS A 19 -7.78 -8.27 6.57
C LYS A 19 -7.56 -6.89 5.96
N MET A 20 -6.92 -5.99 6.72
CA MET A 20 -6.60 -4.66 6.27
C MET A 20 -5.17 -4.28 6.69
N THR A 21 -4.40 -3.80 5.73
CA THR A 21 -3.05 -3.26 5.95
C THR A 21 -2.98 -1.86 5.37
N VAL A 22 -2.41 -0.93 6.11
CA VAL A 22 -2.10 0.43 5.67
C VAL A 22 -0.58 0.55 5.59
N TYR A 23 -0.08 0.95 4.43
CA TYR A 23 1.32 1.27 4.19
C TYR A 23 1.45 2.78 4.12
N ASP A 24 2.27 3.33 4.99
CA ASP A 24 2.74 4.71 4.93
C ASP A 24 4.14 4.68 4.32
N VAL A 25 4.27 5.26 3.12
CA VAL A 25 5.47 5.16 2.28
C VAL A 25 6.05 6.54 2.03
N SER A 26 7.32 6.75 2.38
CA SER A 26 7.99 8.03 2.15
C SER A 26 9.39 7.88 1.55
N LEU A 27 9.74 8.79 0.62
CA LEU A 27 11.07 8.92 0.03
C LEU A 27 11.30 10.38 -0.40
N SER A 28 12.29 11.06 0.18
CA SER A 28 12.83 12.35 -0.34
C SER A 28 11.78 13.34 -0.90
N GLY A 29 10.80 13.72 -0.08
CA GLY A 29 9.74 14.67 -0.45
C GLY A 29 8.47 14.04 -1.03
N TYR A 30 8.51 12.75 -1.38
CA TYR A 30 7.34 11.95 -1.71
C TYR A 30 6.76 11.27 -0.47
N HIS A 31 5.44 11.25 -0.38
CA HIS A 31 4.68 10.59 0.67
C HIS A 31 3.41 10.01 0.06
N GLU A 32 3.11 8.74 0.31
CA GLU A 32 1.88 8.11 -0.17
C GLU A 32 1.38 7.07 0.83
N PHE A 33 0.07 7.01 0.98
CA PHE A 33 -0.61 6.01 1.76
C PHE A 33 -1.28 4.98 0.85
N PHE A 34 -1.09 3.69 1.15
CA PHE A 34 -1.84 2.61 0.55
C PHE A 34 -2.65 1.88 1.61
N SER A 35 -3.98 1.94 1.53
CA SER A 35 -4.85 1.07 2.33
C SER A 35 -5.27 -0.14 1.49
N VAL A 36 -5.02 -1.33 2.00
CA VAL A 36 -5.23 -2.60 1.29
C VAL A 36 -6.18 -3.47 2.09
N ALA A 37 -7.35 -3.74 1.54
CA ALA A 37 -8.35 -4.63 2.12
C ALA A 37 -8.46 -5.92 1.30
N VAL A 38 -8.29 -7.07 1.96
CA VAL A 38 -8.27 -8.39 1.33
C VAL A 38 -9.58 -9.12 1.63
N GLY A 39 -10.42 -9.23 0.61
CA GLY A 39 -11.63 -10.06 0.65
C GLY A 39 -11.37 -11.52 0.32
N ALA A 40 -12.43 -12.33 0.34
CA ALA A 40 -12.36 -13.74 -0.05
C ALA A 40 -12.03 -13.92 -1.54
N LYS A 41 -12.54 -13.02 -2.40
CA LYS A 41 -12.42 -13.09 -3.87
C LYS A 41 -11.95 -11.79 -4.51
N SER A 42 -11.83 -10.73 -3.73
CA SER A 42 -11.46 -9.41 -4.20
C SER A 42 -10.35 -8.80 -3.36
N LEU A 43 -9.65 -7.85 -3.96
CA LEU A 43 -8.66 -7.01 -3.34
C LEU A 43 -9.06 -5.56 -3.61
N VAL A 44 -9.09 -4.74 -2.57
CA VAL A 44 -9.31 -3.29 -2.70
C VAL A 44 -8.02 -2.60 -2.26
N ILE A 45 -7.51 -1.71 -3.11
CA ILE A 45 -6.37 -0.86 -2.80
C ILE A 45 -6.84 0.59 -2.93
N THR A 46 -6.62 1.39 -1.90
CA THR A 46 -6.84 2.83 -1.94
C THR A 46 -5.48 3.52 -1.80
N SER A 47 -5.14 4.37 -2.75
CA SER A 47 -3.93 5.21 -2.76
C SER A 47 -4.31 6.66 -2.45
N LEU A 48 -3.48 7.32 -1.63
CA LEU A 48 -3.60 8.74 -1.33
C LEU A 48 -2.20 9.34 -1.25
N GLU A 49 -1.86 10.21 -2.20
CA GLU A 49 -0.66 11.05 -2.17
C GLU A 49 -1.02 12.41 -1.57
N PRO A 50 -0.58 12.75 -0.35
CA PRO A 50 -0.81 14.06 0.25
C PRO A 50 0.02 15.11 -0.51
N GLY A 51 -0.63 15.83 -1.41
CA GLY A 51 -0.04 16.95 -2.14
C GLY A 51 -0.26 18.30 -1.46
N GLU A 52 -0.07 19.38 -2.22
CA GLU A 52 -0.36 20.75 -1.77
C GLU A 52 -1.87 21.04 -1.65
N ASP A 53 -2.71 20.20 -2.27
CA ASP A 53 -4.15 20.29 -2.14
C ASP A 53 -4.59 19.93 -0.70
N ALA A 54 -5.50 20.73 -0.14
CA ALA A 54 -5.93 20.54 1.25
C ALA A 54 -6.68 19.20 1.48
N TYR A 55 -7.29 18.65 0.42
CA TYR A 55 -8.09 17.41 0.46
C TYR A 55 -8.01 16.66 -0.88
N PRO A 56 -6.87 16.01 -1.19
CA PRO A 56 -6.76 15.24 -2.42
C PRO A 56 -7.74 14.07 -2.41
N GLU A 57 -8.36 13.79 -3.55
CA GLU A 57 -9.24 12.62 -3.69
C GLU A 57 -8.40 11.34 -3.77
N PRO A 58 -8.75 10.30 -2.99
CA PRO A 58 -8.04 9.04 -3.06
C PRO A 58 -8.36 8.28 -4.36
N GLN A 59 -7.37 7.60 -4.90
CA GLN A 59 -7.58 6.65 -5.99
C GLN A 59 -7.97 5.29 -5.42
N VAL A 60 -9.01 4.68 -5.98
CA VAL A 60 -9.52 3.38 -5.51
C VAL A 60 -9.46 2.36 -6.63
N PHE A 61 -8.78 1.25 -6.35
CA PHE A 61 -8.62 0.12 -7.25
C PHE A 61 -9.33 -1.10 -6.67
N VAL A 62 -10.10 -1.78 -7.51
CA VAL A 62 -10.81 -3.01 -7.13
C VAL A 62 -10.46 -4.10 -8.13
N PHE A 63 -9.87 -5.18 -7.64
CA PHE A 63 -9.42 -6.30 -8.45
C PHE A 63 -10.08 -7.60 -7.98
N SER A 64 -10.22 -8.55 -8.89
CA SER A 64 -10.28 -9.97 -8.50
C SER A 64 -9.01 -10.30 -7.73
N LYS A 65 -9.13 -11.01 -6.60
CA LYS A 65 -7.98 -11.33 -5.74
C LYS A 65 -6.93 -12.10 -6.57
N PRO A 66 -5.71 -11.56 -6.72
CA PRO A 66 -4.67 -12.23 -7.49
C PRO A 66 -4.32 -13.59 -6.87
N TYR A 67 -4.03 -14.56 -7.74
CA TYR A 67 -3.49 -15.85 -7.30
C TYR A 67 -2.13 -15.62 -6.62
N GLY A 68 -1.92 -16.21 -5.44
CA GLY A 68 -0.69 -16.04 -4.68
C GLY A 68 -0.58 -14.73 -3.89
N TRP A 69 -1.65 -13.94 -3.77
CA TRP A 69 -1.67 -12.78 -2.86
C TRP A 69 -1.36 -13.22 -1.41
N ARG A 70 -0.40 -12.55 -0.78
CA ARG A 70 0.09 -12.87 0.56
C ARG A 70 -0.21 -11.73 1.52
N ASP A 71 -0.90 -12.03 2.62
CA ASP A 71 -1.22 -11.07 3.68
C ASP A 71 -0.21 -11.08 4.84
N ASP A 72 0.79 -11.95 4.76
CA ASP A 72 1.84 -12.16 5.76
C ASP A 72 3.19 -11.51 5.40
N LEU A 73 3.29 -10.85 4.26
CA LEU A 73 4.50 -10.13 3.85
C LEU A 73 4.77 -8.93 4.78
N GLU A 74 6.05 -8.65 4.98
CA GLU A 74 6.52 -7.49 5.74
C GLU A 74 7.31 -6.54 4.84
N GLY A 75 7.47 -5.31 5.33
CA GLY A 75 8.31 -4.28 4.73
C GLY A 75 8.08 -4.08 3.24
N ASP A 76 9.15 -4.30 2.50
CA ASP A 76 9.31 -4.07 1.07
C ASP A 76 8.63 -5.09 0.18
N GLU A 77 8.67 -6.37 0.53
CA GLU A 77 8.00 -7.42 -0.25
C GLU A 77 6.49 -7.16 -0.32
N ALA A 78 5.93 -6.69 0.80
CA ALA A 78 4.53 -6.31 0.90
C ALA A 78 4.20 -5.09 0.02
N LEU A 79 5.03 -4.05 0.07
CA LEU A 79 4.87 -2.84 -0.76
C LEU A 79 5.02 -3.16 -2.26
N MET A 80 5.95 -4.03 -2.62
CA MET A 80 6.18 -4.39 -4.02
C MET A 80 4.99 -5.11 -4.64
N GLN A 81 4.34 -5.99 -3.87
CA GLN A 81 3.10 -6.63 -4.27
C GLN A 81 1.97 -5.62 -4.51
N VAL A 82 1.89 -4.55 -3.71
CA VAL A 82 0.91 -3.47 -3.88
C VAL A 82 1.17 -2.68 -5.16
N TRP A 83 2.41 -2.23 -5.41
CA TRP A 83 2.77 -1.47 -6.61
C TRP A 83 2.54 -2.26 -7.91
N GLN A 84 2.88 -3.56 -7.90
CA GLN A 84 2.58 -4.45 -9.03
C GLN A 84 1.08 -4.55 -9.29
N ALA A 85 0.24 -4.56 -8.24
CA ALA A 85 -1.21 -4.65 -8.40
C ALA A 85 -1.85 -3.38 -8.95
N VAL A 86 -1.40 -2.19 -8.52
CA VAL A 86 -1.93 -0.91 -9.02
C VAL A 86 -1.37 -0.50 -10.39
N GLY A 87 -0.47 -1.30 -10.97
CA GLY A 87 0.13 -1.03 -12.27
C GLY A 87 1.12 0.14 -12.27
N VAL A 88 1.61 0.52 -11.10
CA VAL A 88 2.62 1.57 -10.94
C VAL A 88 3.99 0.90 -11.01
N GLN A 89 4.63 0.95 -12.18
CA GLN A 89 6.06 0.70 -12.28
C GLN A 89 6.79 1.97 -11.81
N ARG A 90 7.54 1.86 -10.71
CA ARG A 90 8.49 2.88 -10.24
C ARG A 90 9.83 2.23 -9.93
#